data_AF-A0A7J6V6Y9-F1
#
_entry.id   AF-A0A7J6V6Y9-F1
#
_cell.length_a   1.000
_cell.length_b   1.000
_cell.length_c   1.000
_cell.angle_alpha   90.00
_cell.angle_beta   90.00
_cell.angle_gamma   90.00
#
_symmetry.space_group_name_H-M   'P 1'
#
loop_
_entity.id
_entity.type
_entity.pdbx_description
1 polymer ?
#
loop_
_entity_poly.entity_id
_entity_poly.type
_entity_poly.pdbx_seq_one_letter_code
_entity_poly.pdbx_strand_id
1 'polypeptide(L)' 'MIWKLVPYSVVWTTWRVRNEAIFEGKKYSVEKTVLAVKALIWYWTLGKADRRGKRFSDLIHN' A
#
# COMPACT_ATOMS: atom_id res chain seq x y z
N MET A 1 4.62 8.01 -14.01
CA MET A 1 5.42 8.16 -12.76
C MET A 1 5.11 7.07 -11.73
N ILE A 2 3.84 6.68 -11.57
CA ILE A 2 3.35 5.62 -10.64
C ILE A 2 4.12 4.30 -10.77
N TRP A 3 4.40 3.84 -11.99
CA TRP A 3 5.15 2.60 -12.24
C TRP A 3 6.52 2.55 -11.58
N LYS A 4 7.17 3.70 -11.37
CA LYS A 4 8.44 3.77 -10.64
C LYS A 4 8.26 3.52 -9.14
N LEU A 5 7.10 3.85 -8.56
CA LEU A 5 6.79 3.68 -7.13
C LEU A 5 6.38 2.25 -6.76
N VAL A 6 5.86 1.49 -7.72
CA VAL A 6 5.42 0.10 -7.51
C VAL A 6 6.49 -0.76 -6.83
N PRO A 7 7.74 -0.90 -7.36
CA PRO A 7 8.74 -1.75 -6.72
C PRO A 7 9.08 -1.31 -5.28
N TYR A 8 9.21 0.01 -5.04
CA TYR A 8 9.47 0.53 -3.69
C TYR A 8 8.32 0.23 -2.72
N SER A 9 7.08 0.35 -3.19
CA SER A 9 5.91 0.10 -2.36
C SER A 9 5.75 -1.39 -2.01
N VAL A 10 6.10 -2.28 -2.93
CA VAL A 10 6.13 -3.73 -2.70
C VAL A 10 7.19 -4.06 -1.65
N VAL A 11 8.44 -3.63 -1.85
CA VAL A 11 9.54 -3.91 -0.91
C VAL A 11 9.23 -3.37 0.48
N TRP A 12 8.75 -2.13 0.58
CA TRP A 12 8.37 -1.53 1.86
C TRP A 12 7.25 -2.31 2.56
N THR A 13 6.20 -2.68 1.82
CA THR A 13 5.06 -3.40 2.37
C THR A 13 5.47 -4.80 2.84
N THR A 14 6.26 -5.52 2.05
CA THR A 14 6.76 -6.84 2.42
C THR A 14 7.67 -6.78 3.65
N TRP A 15 8.57 -5.79 3.72
CA TRP A 15 9.42 -5.58 4.90
C TRP A 15 8.57 -5.34 6.16
N ARG A 16 7.55 -4.48 6.06
CA ARG A 16 6.64 -4.20 7.17
C ARG A 16 5.85 -5.45 7.59
N VAL A 17 5.24 -6.15 6.64
CA VAL A 17 4.47 -7.38 6.90
C VAL A 17 5.35 -8.45 7.57
N ARG A 18 6.59 -8.62 7.10
CA ARG A 18 7.55 -9.53 7.74
C ARG A 18 7.80 -9.15 9.19
N ASN A 19 8.07 -7.87 9.46
CA ASN A 19 8.36 -7.41 10.81
C ASN A 19 7.15 -7.57 11.73
N GLU A 20 5.96 -7.21 11.27
CA GLU A 20 4.74 -7.39 12.05
C GLU A 20 4.42 -8.88 12.30
N ALA A 21 4.71 -9.77 11.35
CA ALA A 21 4.55 -11.21 11.54
C ALA A 21 5.55 -11.79 12.55
N ILE A 22 6.83 -11.37 12.47
CA ILE A 22 7.89 -11.90 13.32
C ILE A 22 7.83 -11.33 14.74
N PHE A 23 7.66 -10.01 14.88
CA PHE A 23 7.79 -9.32 16.16
C PHE A 23 6.45 -9.15 16.89
N GLU A 24 5.33 -9.13 16.16
CA GLU A 24 4.00 -8.94 16.75
C GLU A 24 3.09 -10.17 16.61
N GLY A 25 3.55 -11.24 15.94
CA GLY A 25 2.78 -12.47 15.73
C GLY A 25 1.55 -12.31 14.83
N LYS A 26 1.47 -11.21 14.07
CA LYS A 26 0.32 -10.92 13.19
C LYS A 26 0.27 -11.86 11.98
N LYS A 27 -0.94 -12.30 11.63
CA LYS A 27 -1.18 -13.10 10.42
C LYS A 27 -1.58 -12.19 9.25
N TYR A 28 -0.96 -12.42 8.11
CA TYR A 28 -1.23 -11.70 6.86
C TYR A 28 -1.62 -12.67 5.75
N SER A 29 -2.53 -12.24 4.88
CA SER A 29 -2.84 -12.92 3.63
C SER A 29 -2.24 -12.17 2.45
N VAL A 30 -2.13 -12.85 1.30
CA VAL A 30 -1.61 -12.24 0.08
C VAL A 30 -2.52 -11.08 -0.35
N GLU A 31 -3.84 -11.24 -0.25
CA GLU A 31 -4.83 -10.22 -0.62
C GLU A 31 -4.69 -8.96 0.24
N LYS A 32 -4.51 -9.13 1.56
CA LYS A 32 -4.26 -8.01 2.48
C LYS A 32 -2.95 -7.30 2.17
N THR A 33 -1.93 -8.06 1.77
CA THR A 33 -0.62 -7.50 1.39
C THR A 33 -0.72 -6.70 0.08
N VAL A 34 -1.41 -7.23 -0.92
CA VAL A 34 -1.67 -6.52 -2.18
C VAL A 34 -2.48 -5.25 -1.94
N LEU A 35 -3.51 -5.30 -1.08
CA LEU A 35 -4.29 -4.13 -0.70
C LEU A 35 -3.43 -3.06 -0.01
N ALA A 36 -2.53 -3.47 0.88
CA ALA A 36 -1.59 -2.56 1.54
C ALA A 36 -0.62 -1.90 0.55
N VAL A 37 -0.13 -2.64 -0.45
CA VAL A 37 0.68 -2.08 -1.55
C VAL A 37 -0.12 -1.03 -2.33
N LYS A 38 -1.36 -1.34 -2.74
CA LYS A 38 -2.24 -0.39 -3.45
C LYS A 38 -2.48 0.87 -2.61
N ALA A 39 -2.74 0.72 -1.31
CA ALA A 39 -2.93 1.83 -0.39
C ALA A 39 -1.68 2.71 -0.25
N LEU A 40 -0.51 2.09 -0.20
CA LEU A 40 0.76 2.80 -0.10
C LEU A 40 1.10 3.56 -1.37
N ILE A 41 0.88 2.97 -2.55
CA ILE A 41 1.04 3.65 -3.84
C ILE A 41 0.10 4.85 -3.91
N TRP A 42 -1.17 4.67 -3.55
CA TRP A 42 -2.14 5.77 -3.50
C TRP A 42 -1.68 6.88 -2.57
N TYR A 43 -1.23 6.53 -1.36
CA TYR A 43 -0.73 7.48 -0.37
C TYR A 43 0.51 8.24 -0.85
N TRP A 44 1.44 7.59 -1.54
CA TRP A 44 2.65 8.23 -2.07
C TRP A 44 2.39 9.06 -3.33
N THR A 45 1.37 8.71 -4.11
CA THR A 45 1.03 9.41 -5.37
C THR A 45 0.16 10.63 -5.13
N LEU A 46 -0.77 10.56 -4.17
CA LEU A 46 -1.50 11.73 -3.68
C LEU A 46 -0.69 12.39 -2.57
N GLY A 47 0.25 13.25 -2.97
CA GLY A 47 0.92 14.16 -2.04
C GLY A 47 -0.08 14.97 -1.19
N LYS A 48 0.42 15.68 -0.17
CA LYS A 48 -0.38 16.46 0.80
C LYS A 48 -1.41 17.45 0.20
N ALA A 49 -1.36 17.74 -1.10
CA ALA A 49 -2.13 18.77 -1.78
C ALA A 49 -3.43 18.32 -2.46
N ASP A 50 -3.67 17.02 -2.71
CA ASP A 50 -4.82 16.61 -3.55
C ASP A 50 -5.66 15.47 -2.94
N ARG A 51 -6.21 15.71 -1.74
CA ARG A 51 -7.28 14.85 -1.16
C ARG A 51 -8.68 15.38 -1.44
N ARG A 52 -8.83 16.42 -2.28
CA ARG A 52 -10.12 17.06 -2.55
C ARG A 52 -10.93 16.22 -3.52
N GLY A 53 -11.54 15.15 -3.01
CA GLY A 53 -12.65 14.44 -3.66
C GLY A 53 -12.36 13.05 -4.21
N LYS A 54 -11.10 12.63 -4.34
CA LYS A 54 -10.77 11.26 -4.79
C LYS A 54 -10.66 10.29 -3.61
N ARG A 55 -11.45 9.21 -3.60
CA ARG A 55 -11.44 8.21 -2.53
C ARG A 55 -10.58 7.01 -2.93
N PHE A 56 -9.92 6.41 -1.93
CA PHE A 56 -9.14 5.18 -2.14
C PHE A 56 -10.01 4.02 -2.67
N SER A 57 -11.31 3.99 -2.29
CA SER A 57 -12.30 3.03 -2.80
C SER A 57 -12.35 2.99 -4.32
N ASP A 58 -12.19 4.14 -4.97
CA ASP A 58 -12.35 4.29 -6.41
C ASP A 58 -11.23 3.58 -7.19
N LEU A 59 -10.10 3.26 -6.53
CA LEU A 59 -9.00 2.49 -7.11
C LEU A 59 -9.06 0.98 -6.84
N ILE A 60 -9.85 0.55 -5.87
CA ILE A 60 -9.91 -0.86 -5.48
C ILE A 60 -10.87 -1.63 -6.42
N HIS A 61 -11.87 -0.94 -6.97
CA HIS A 61 -12.97 -1.51 -7.77
C HIS A 61 -12.76 -1.42 -9.29
N ASN A 62 -11.54 -1.16 -9.76
CA ASN A 62 -11.22 -1.06 -11.19
C ASN A 62 -10.53 -2.33 -11.71
#